data_AF-A0A945E1F7-F1
#
_entry.id   AF-A0A945E1F7-F1
#
_cell.length_a   1.000
_cell.length_b   1.000
_cell.length_c   1.000
_cell.angle_alpha   90.00
_cell.angle_beta   90.00
_cell.angle_gamma   90.00
#
_symmetry.space_group_name_H-M   'P 1'
#
loop_
_entity.id
_entity.type
_entity.pdbx_description
1 polymer ?
#
loop_
_entity_poly.entity_id
_entity_poly.type
_entity_poly.pdbx_seq_one_letter_code
_entity_poly.pdbx_strand_id
1 'polypeptide(L)'
;MKLTPTIYSVSDFVDLVNGQLKEMTMAIQGEITSLNMRNHAYFSLSDSNPDEKAVLSCALWQFRLKSLPFDLQEGMEVQVVGKASVYKPSGRFTFVVDHIVPVGEGSLQKAFEALKKKLDGKGYFSTERKRKVLAQIN
;
A
#
# COMPACT_ATOMS: atom_id res chain seq x y z
N MET A 1 33.23 -24.65 23.27
CA MET A 1 31.81 -24.77 23.64
C MET A 1 31.06 -25.26 22.41
N LYS A 2 30.68 -26.55 22.35
CA LYS A 2 29.94 -27.10 21.22
C LYS A 2 28.48 -26.70 21.38
N LEU A 3 27.97 -25.84 20.51
CA LEU A 3 26.52 -25.61 20.38
C LEU A 3 25.92 -26.91 19.85
N THR A 4 25.23 -27.67 20.70
CA THR A 4 24.31 -28.71 20.23
C THR A 4 23.04 -27.98 19.79
N PRO A 5 22.77 -27.87 18.47
CA PRO A 5 21.59 -27.18 18.01
C PRO A 5 20.35 -27.92 18.50
N THR A 6 19.39 -27.18 19.05
CA THR A 6 18.06 -27.71 19.37
C THR A 6 17.38 -28.13 18.07
N ILE A 7 16.90 -29.37 18.01
CA ILE A 7 16.22 -29.92 16.83
C ILE A 7 14.73 -29.66 16.99
N TYR A 8 14.14 -28.89 16.06
CA TYR A 8 12.71 -28.62 15.99
C TYR A 8 12.05 -29.48 14.92
N SER A 9 10.76 -29.79 15.10
CA SER A 9 9.96 -30.29 13.97
C SER A 9 9.74 -29.17 12.95
N VAL A 10 9.46 -29.51 11.69
CA VAL A 10 9.16 -28.52 10.64
C VAL A 10 7.97 -27.64 11.03
N SER A 11 6.96 -28.23 11.66
CA SER A 11 5.78 -27.55 12.20
C SER A 11 6.16 -26.49 13.22
N ASP A 12 6.97 -26.88 14.21
CA ASP A 12 7.30 -26.03 15.35
C ASP A 12 8.22 -24.89 14.93
N PHE A 13 9.14 -25.15 13.98
CA PHE A 13 9.96 -24.10 13.39
C PHE A 13 9.11 -23.03 12.70
N VAL A 14 8.14 -23.44 11.88
CA VAL A 14 7.25 -22.49 11.20
C VAL A 14 6.37 -21.72 12.19
N ASP A 15 5.86 -22.37 13.24
CA ASP A 15 5.07 -21.70 14.27
C ASP A 15 5.93 -20.69 15.06
N LEU A 16 7.18 -21.03 15.38
CA LEU A 16 8.14 -20.15 16.05
C LEU A 16 8.45 -18.91 15.19
N VAL A 17 8.77 -19.10 13.91
CA VAL A 17 9.04 -18.01 12.96
C VAL A 17 7.81 -17.11 12.82
N ASN A 18 6.62 -17.70 12.63
CA ASN A 18 5.37 -16.94 12.57
C ASN A 18 5.08 -16.17 13.87
N GLY A 19 5.47 -16.71 15.03
CA GLY A 19 5.40 -16.01 16.30
C GLY A 19 6.18 -14.70 16.28
N GLN A 20 7.41 -14.71 15.75
CA GLN A 20 8.23 -13.50 15.64
C GLN A 20 7.72 -12.53 14.57
N LEU A 21 7.35 -13.04 13.40
CA LEU A 21 6.87 -12.21 12.29
C LEU A 21 5.57 -11.47 12.64
N LYS A 22 4.71 -12.05 13.49
CA LYS A 22 3.46 -11.44 13.95
C LYS A 22 3.68 -10.16 14.79
N GLU A 23 4.83 -10.00 15.43
CA GLU A 23 5.15 -8.80 16.21
C GLU A 23 5.67 -7.65 15.33
N MET A 24 6.04 -7.96 14.09
CA MET A 24 6.62 -7.00 13.14
C MET A 24 5.57 -6.44 12.19
N THR A 25 4.94 -5.33 12.57
CA THR A 25 4.18 -4.51 11.62
C THR A 25 5.14 -3.67 10.79
N MET A 26 5.04 -3.77 9.46
CA MET A 26 5.92 -3.06 8.52
C MET A 26 5.09 -2.30 7.48
N ALA A 27 5.66 -1.24 6.95
CA ALA A 27 5.17 -0.54 5.77
C ALA A 27 6.16 -0.78 4.62
N ILE A 28 5.65 -1.12 3.44
CA ILE A 28 6.43 -1.33 2.22
C ILE A 28 5.76 -0.65 1.04
N GLN A 29 6.54 -0.26 0.05
CA GLN A 29 6.08 0.36 -1.19
C GLN A 29 6.54 -0.48 -2.37
N GLY A 30 5.72 -0.56 -3.42
CA GLY A 30 6.09 -1.20 -4.67
C GLY A 30 4.96 -1.19 -5.69
N GLU A 31 5.23 -1.75 -6.87
CA GLU A 31 4.29 -1.86 -7.97
C GLU A 31 3.59 -3.23 -7.97
N ILE A 32 2.29 -3.25 -8.25
CA ILE A 32 1.52 -4.48 -8.41
C ILE A 32 1.81 -5.11 -9.77
N THR A 33 2.57 -6.20 -9.80
CA THR A 33 2.96 -6.90 -11.04
C THR A 33 2.05 -8.06 -11.44
N SER A 34 1.21 -8.53 -10.51
CA SER A 34 0.20 -9.55 -10.78
C SER A 34 -0.93 -9.41 -9.76
N LEU A 35 -2.16 -9.67 -10.19
CA LEU A 35 -3.33 -9.54 -9.33
C LEU A 35 -4.39 -10.63 -9.60
N ASN A 36 -4.79 -11.33 -8.54
CA ASN A 36 -5.87 -12.31 -8.57
C ASN A 36 -6.90 -12.02 -7.47
N MET A 37 -8.15 -11.80 -7.87
CA MET A 37 -9.25 -11.46 -6.96
C MET A 37 -10.39 -12.47 -7.13
N ARG A 38 -10.32 -13.59 -6.39
CA ARG A 38 -11.44 -14.56 -6.31
C ARG A 38 -12.30 -14.33 -5.07
N ASN A 39 -11.72 -14.56 -3.90
CA ASN A 39 -12.34 -14.29 -2.59
C ASN A 39 -11.53 -13.25 -1.82
N HIS A 40 -10.21 -13.39 -1.81
CA HIS A 40 -9.23 -12.43 -1.32
C HIS A 40 -8.45 -11.89 -2.51
N ALA A 41 -7.82 -10.73 -2.34
CA ALA A 41 -6.86 -10.26 -3.33
C ALA A 41 -5.50 -10.88 -3.00
N TYR A 42 -4.94 -11.62 -3.96
CA TYR A 42 -3.56 -12.08 -3.94
C TYR A 42 -2.82 -11.34 -5.04
N PHE A 43 -1.73 -10.70 -4.70
CA PHE A 43 -0.96 -9.91 -5.66
C PHE A 43 0.53 -9.98 -5.35
N SER A 44 1.36 -9.61 -6.31
CA SER A 44 2.81 -9.51 -6.11
C SER A 44 3.22 -8.04 -6.15
N LEU A 45 4.03 -7.62 -5.18
CA LEU A 45 4.70 -6.32 -5.18
C LEU A 45 6.13 -6.50 -5.63
N SER A 46 6.57 -5.68 -6.60
CA SER A 46 7.98 -5.55 -6.96
C SER A 46 8.51 -4.16 -6.61
N ASP A 47 9.83 -4.04 -6.53
CA ASP A 47 10.47 -2.73 -6.46
C ASP A 47 10.09 -1.88 -7.67
N SER A 48 9.88 -0.58 -7.45
CA SER A 48 9.64 0.39 -8.53
C SER A 48 10.95 0.76 -9.26
N ASN A 49 12.10 0.51 -8.64
CA ASN A 49 13.41 0.72 -9.25
C ASN A 49 13.75 -0.46 -10.18
N PRO A 50 13.95 -0.25 -11.49
CA PRO A 50 14.23 -1.34 -12.45
C PRO A 50 15.54 -2.11 -12.18
N ASP A 51 16.48 -1.50 -11.46
CA ASP A 51 17.76 -2.12 -11.09
C ASP A 51 17.61 -3.09 -9.90
N GLU A 52 16.49 -3.02 -9.18
CA GLU A 52 16.14 -3.88 -8.06
C GLU A 52 15.20 -5.01 -8.51
N LYS A 53 15.29 -6.17 -7.86
CA LYS A 53 14.64 -7.41 -8.34
C LYS A 53 13.82 -8.12 -7.26
N ALA A 54 13.49 -7.45 -6.15
CA ALA A 54 12.69 -8.10 -5.13
C ALA A 54 11.24 -8.22 -5.60
N VAL A 55 10.63 -9.36 -5.30
CA VAL A 55 9.20 -9.61 -5.51
C VAL A 55 8.63 -10.26 -4.27
N LEU A 56 7.50 -9.76 -3.79
CA LEU A 56 6.86 -10.23 -2.57
C LEU A 56 5.40 -10.58 -2.83
N SER A 57 5.01 -11.80 -2.47
CA SER A 57 3.60 -12.22 -2.46
C SER A 57 2.85 -11.52 -1.33
N CYS A 58 1.72 -10.90 -1.67
CA CYS A 58 0.84 -10.19 -0.75
C CYS A 58 -0.56 -10.81 -0.76
N ALA A 59 -1.25 -10.75 0.38
CA ALA A 59 -2.62 -11.18 0.53
C ALA A 59 -3.43 -10.12 1.28
N LEU A 60 -4.59 -9.76 0.72
CA LEU A 60 -5.53 -8.81 1.31
C LEU A 60 -6.90 -9.49 1.47
N TRP A 61 -7.39 -9.51 2.71
CA TRP A 61 -8.66 -10.15 3.06
C TRP A 61 -9.85 -9.49 2.37
N GLN A 62 -10.89 -10.28 2.11
CA GLN A 62 -12.08 -9.85 1.34
C GLN A 62 -12.77 -8.63 1.96
N PHE A 63 -12.92 -8.63 3.28
CA PHE A 63 -13.62 -7.56 3.99
C PHE A 63 -12.87 -6.23 3.86
N ARG A 64 -11.53 -6.26 3.81
CA ARG A 64 -10.71 -5.07 3.56
C ARG A 64 -10.74 -4.65 2.10
N LEU A 65 -10.63 -5.61 1.18
CA LEU A 65 -10.74 -5.36 -0.26
C LEU A 65 -12.05 -4.63 -0.61
N LYS A 66 -13.18 -5.08 -0.06
CA LYS A 66 -14.51 -4.46 -0.26
C LYS A 66 -14.63 -3.06 0.34
N SER A 67 -13.75 -2.69 1.28
CA SER A 67 -13.76 -1.38 1.94
C SER A 67 -12.85 -0.35 1.29
N LEU A 68 -12.10 -0.73 0.24
CA LEU A 68 -11.21 0.19 -0.44
C LEU A 68 -12.01 1.27 -1.19
N PRO A 69 -11.59 2.55 -1.12
CA PRO A 69 -12.21 3.63 -1.88
C PRO A 69 -11.73 3.70 -3.35
N PHE A 70 -11.04 2.66 -3.81
CA PHE A 70 -10.46 2.54 -5.15
C PHE A 70 -10.40 1.06 -5.55
N ASP A 71 -10.35 0.82 -6.85
CA ASP A 71 -10.15 -0.53 -7.40
C ASP A 71 -8.66 -0.85 -7.49
N LEU A 72 -8.28 -2.04 -7.04
CA LEU A 72 -6.91 -2.53 -7.14
C LEU A 72 -6.63 -3.01 -8.57
N GLN A 73 -5.50 -2.60 -9.15
CA GLN A 73 -5.12 -2.92 -10.53
C GLN A 73 -3.63 -3.25 -10.66
N GLU A 74 -3.28 -4.05 -11.67
CA GLU A 74 -1.87 -4.25 -12.05
C GLU A 74 -1.28 -2.94 -12.59
N GLY A 75 0.01 -2.72 -12.36
CA GLY A 75 0.72 -1.48 -12.68
C GLY A 75 0.55 -0.36 -11.65
N MET A 76 -0.27 -0.54 -10.61
CA MET A 76 -0.42 0.46 -9.56
C MET A 76 0.78 0.42 -8.62
N GLU A 77 1.37 1.59 -8.38
CA GLU A 77 2.27 1.78 -7.25
C GLU A 77 1.46 1.98 -5.97
N VAL A 78 1.80 1.23 -4.93
CA VAL A 78 1.05 1.21 -3.66
C VAL A 78 1.99 1.19 -2.47
N GLN A 79 1.53 1.78 -1.37
CA GLN A 79 2.07 1.59 -0.04
C GLN A 79 1.14 0.68 0.73
N VAL A 80 1.70 -0.38 1.32
CA VAL A 80 0.96 -1.34 2.13
C VAL A 80 1.54 -1.42 3.53
N VAL A 81 0.65 -1.56 4.52
CA VAL A 81 0.99 -1.83 5.92
C VAL A 81 0.43 -3.18 6.29
N GLY A 82 1.22 -3.99 6.97
CA GLY A 82 0.85 -5.34 7.30
C GLY A 82 1.95 -6.12 8.00
N LYS A 83 1.84 -7.44 7.94
CA LYS A 83 2.75 -8.37 8.63
C LYS A 83 3.17 -9.51 7.72
N ALA A 84 4.42 -9.94 7.85
CA ALA A 84 4.89 -11.13 7.19
C ALA A 84 4.32 -12.40 7.85
N SER A 85 4.13 -13.45 7.06
CA SER A 85 3.63 -14.74 7.52
C SER A 85 4.11 -15.85 6.58
N VAL A 86 4.32 -17.04 7.14
CA VAL A 86 4.64 -18.27 6.43
C VAL A 86 3.43 -19.18 6.46
N TYR A 87 2.84 -19.49 5.30
CA TYR A 87 1.72 -20.41 5.20
C TYR A 87 2.18 -21.85 5.47
N LYS A 88 1.83 -22.37 6.66
CA LYS A 88 2.35 -23.63 7.20
C LYS A 88 2.28 -24.83 6.25
N PRO A 89 1.19 -25.07 5.49
CA PRO A 89 1.12 -26.23 4.59
C PRO A 89 2.08 -26.20 3.41
N SER A 90 2.48 -25.02 2.91
CA SER A 90 3.33 -24.91 1.71
C SER A 90 4.64 -24.16 1.94
N GLY A 91 4.89 -23.66 3.16
CA GLY A 91 6.03 -22.80 3.47
C GLY A 91 6.04 -21.47 2.72
N ARG A 92 4.93 -21.07 2.07
CA ARG A 92 4.90 -19.87 1.24
C ARG A 92 5.00 -18.63 2.13
N PHE A 93 6.02 -17.81 1.88
CA PHE A 93 6.17 -16.50 2.50
C PHE A 93 5.17 -15.52 1.88
N THR A 94 4.44 -14.79 2.71
CA THR A 94 3.40 -13.87 2.26
C THR A 94 3.30 -12.69 3.21
N PHE A 95 3.07 -11.51 2.66
CA PHE A 95 2.76 -10.31 3.40
C PHE A 95 1.24 -10.14 3.50
N VAL A 96 0.70 -10.24 4.71
CA VAL A 96 -0.72 -10.06 4.98
C VAL A 96 -0.98 -8.57 5.17
N VAL A 97 -1.72 -7.99 4.24
CA VAL A 97 -1.96 -6.55 4.16
C VAL A 97 -3.16 -6.16 5.03
N ASP A 98 -2.94 -5.19 5.91
CA ASP A 98 -3.97 -4.57 6.73
C ASP A 98 -4.44 -3.23 6.15
N HIS A 99 -3.54 -2.45 5.56
CA HIS A 99 -3.86 -1.19 4.91
C HIS A 99 -3.12 -1.08 3.58
N ILE A 100 -3.78 -0.49 2.59
CA ILE A 100 -3.22 -0.25 1.26
C ILE A 100 -3.68 1.11 0.76
N VAL A 101 -2.75 1.88 0.22
CA VAL A 101 -3.02 3.17 -0.41
C VAL A 101 -2.22 3.27 -1.71
N PRO A 102 -2.79 3.86 -2.78
CA PRO A 102 -2.05 4.12 -4.00
C PRO A 102 -1.02 5.23 -3.75
N VAL A 103 0.17 5.07 -4.34
CA VAL A 103 1.23 6.07 -4.37
C VAL A 103 1.07 6.87 -5.66
N GLY A 104 0.91 8.19 -5.53
CA GLY A 104 0.76 9.10 -6.68
C GLY A 104 -0.07 10.34 -6.36
N GLU A 105 -0.12 11.27 -7.33
CA GLU A 105 -0.83 12.56 -7.25
C GLU A 105 -2.34 12.44 -6.98
N GLY A 106 -2.95 11.26 -7.13
CA GLY A 106 -4.40 11.11 -7.11
C GLY A 106 -5.10 11.62 -5.83
N SER A 107 -4.48 11.54 -4.65
CA SER A 107 -5.10 12.07 -3.42
C SER A 107 -4.94 13.60 -3.30
N LEU A 108 -3.77 14.13 -3.61
CA LEU A 108 -3.48 15.57 -3.59
C LEU A 108 -4.19 16.31 -4.74
N GLN A 109 -4.16 15.76 -5.94
CA GLN A 109 -4.85 16.25 -7.13
C GLN A 109 -6.38 16.18 -6.93
N LYS A 110 -6.94 15.09 -6.37
CA LYS A 110 -8.37 15.05 -6.03
C LYS A 110 -8.74 16.07 -4.95
N ALA A 111 -7.90 16.23 -3.93
CA ALA A 111 -8.11 17.25 -2.89
C ALA A 111 -8.03 18.67 -3.48
N PHE A 112 -7.09 18.91 -4.38
CA PHE A 112 -6.91 20.16 -5.09
C PHE A 112 -8.09 20.47 -6.03
N GLU A 113 -8.55 19.51 -6.83
CA GLU A 113 -9.71 19.65 -7.71
C GLU A 113 -11.00 19.88 -6.92
N ALA A 114 -11.20 19.16 -5.81
CA ALA A 114 -12.33 19.36 -4.91
C ALA A 114 -12.31 20.76 -4.27
N LEU A 115 -11.13 21.22 -3.82
CA LEU A 115 -10.95 22.56 -3.27
C LEU A 115 -11.18 23.64 -4.34
N LYS A 116 -10.64 23.46 -5.54
CA LYS A 116 -10.83 24.35 -6.69
C LYS A 116 -12.31 24.49 -7.03
N LYS A 117 -13.03 23.37 -7.18
CA LYS A 117 -14.47 23.35 -7.45
C LYS A 117 -15.29 24.04 -6.34
N LYS A 118 -14.90 23.86 -5.08
CA LYS A 118 -15.54 24.53 -3.93
C LYS A 118 -15.30 26.04 -3.93
N LEU A 119 -14.11 26.49 -4.31
CA LEU A 119 -13.75 27.91 -4.42
C LEU A 119 -14.39 28.57 -5.66
N ASP A 120 -14.48 27.85 -6.78
CA ASP A 120 -15.22 28.24 -7.98
C ASP A 120 -16.70 28.45 -7.67
N GLY A 121 -17.35 27.48 -7.00
CA GLY A 121 -18.77 27.59 -6.62
C GLY A 121 -19.08 28.73 -5.63
N LYS A 122 -18.08 29.20 -4.88
CA LYS A 122 -18.21 30.38 -4.00
C LYS A 122 -17.95 31.71 -4.72
N GLY A 123 -17.61 31.67 -6.01
CA GLY A 123 -17.35 32.85 -6.83
C GLY A 123 -16.05 33.58 -6.46
N TYR A 124 -15.11 32.93 -5.75
CA TYR A 124 -13.83 33.55 -5.38
C TYR A 124 -12.92 33.82 -6.59
N PHE A 125 -13.14 33.11 -7.70
CA PHE A 125 -12.47 33.36 -8.96
C PHE A 125 -13.29 34.20 -9.95
N SER A 126 -14.49 34.67 -9.54
CA SER A 126 -15.33 35.52 -10.40
C SER A 126 -14.56 36.79 -10.77
N THR A 127 -14.49 37.06 -12.07
CA THR A 127 -13.89 38.27 -12.64
C THR A 127 -14.58 39.54 -12.13
N GLU A 128 -15.86 39.47 -11.76
CA GLU A 128 -16.63 40.59 -11.22
C GLU A 128 -16.20 40.99 -9.79
N ARG A 129 -15.56 40.08 -9.03
CA ARG A 129 -15.04 40.37 -7.68
C ARG A 129 -13.56 40.74 -7.67
N LYS A 130 -12.87 40.71 -8.82
CA LYS A 130 -11.46 41.11 -8.89
C LYS A 130 -11.35 42.61 -8.69
N ARG A 131 -10.74 43.01 -7.56
CA ARG A 131 -10.33 44.40 -7.34
C ARG A 131 -9.13 44.71 -8.23
N LYS A 132 -9.12 45.87 -8.89
CA LYS A 132 -7.93 46.38 -9.58
C LYS A 132 -6.77 46.38 -8.58
N VAL A 133 -5.70 45.68 -8.93
CA VAL A 133 -4.43 45.82 -8.22
C VAL A 133 -3.96 47.25 -8.49
N LEU A 134 -3.81 48.04 -7.43
CA LEU A 134 -3.21 49.37 -7.56
C LEU A 134 -1.76 49.17 -8.02
N ALA A 135 -1.46 49.68 -9.21
CA ALA A 135 -0.12 49.63 -9.76
C ALA A 135 0.77 50.64 -9.02
N GLN A 136 1.94 50.16 -8.62
CA GLN A 136 3.16 50.90 -8.26
C GLN A 136 3.13 51.78 -7.00
N ILE A 137 3.96 51.40 -6.03
CA ILE A 137 4.64 52.37 -5.16
C ILE A 137 6.10 52.34 -5.61
N ASN A 138 6.59 53.49 -6.09
CA ASN A 138 7.99 53.76 -6.41
C ASN A 138 8.88 53.67 -5.16
#